data_AF-A0AAW1TXL8-F1
#
_entry.id   AF-A0AAW1TXL8-F1
#
_cell.length_a   1.000
_cell.length_b   1.000
_cell.length_c   1.000
_cell.angle_alpha   90.00
_cell.angle_beta   90.00
_cell.angle_gamma   90.00
#
_symmetry.space_group_name_H-M   'P 1'
#
loop_
_entity.id
_entity.type
_entity.pdbx_description
1 polymer ?
#
loop_
_entity_poly.entity_id
_entity_poly.type
_entity_poly.pdbx_seq_one_letter_code
_entity_poly.pdbx_strand_id
1 'polypeptide(L)'
;MWFNVLLLLSFIIFPSLQFEFRHHDNNDMVQVFEDVNTKCPNITRIYTLSETSVNGLPLYLIEFSTRPGQHEISRKDARSSPIKLEKRSAAEYSYLSCIFSLFIFDMIAISLR
;
A
#
# COMPACT_ATOMS: atom_id res chain seq x y z
N MET A 1 29.73 -29.35 -8.04
CA MET A 1 29.24 -28.68 -9.28
C MET A 1 27.71 -28.51 -9.33
N TRP A 2 26.93 -28.93 -8.32
CA TRP A 2 25.46 -28.81 -8.35
C TRP A 2 24.91 -27.57 -7.62
N PHE A 3 25.71 -26.97 -6.71
CA PHE A 3 25.31 -25.79 -5.94
C PHE A 3 25.04 -24.57 -6.85
N ASN A 4 25.86 -24.38 -7.90
CA ASN A 4 25.67 -23.31 -8.88
C ASN A 4 24.44 -23.52 -9.77
N VAL A 5 24.04 -24.78 -10.00
CA VAL A 5 22.83 -25.11 -10.78
C VAL A 5 21.57 -24.81 -9.97
N LEU A 6 21.59 -25.12 -8.68
CA LEU A 6 20.50 -24.78 -7.74
C LEU A 6 20.35 -23.27 -7.55
N LEU A 7 21.47 -22.54 -7.51
CA LEU A 7 21.50 -21.08 -7.39
C LEU A 7 20.97 -20.40 -8.67
N LEU A 8 21.32 -20.89 -9.85
CA LEU A 8 20.79 -20.41 -11.13
C LEU A 8 19.29 -20.71 -11.32
N LEU A 9 18.82 -21.86 -10.82
CA LEU A 9 17.39 -22.21 -10.86
C LEU A 9 16.54 -21.29 -9.96
N SER A 10 17.07 -20.82 -8.83
CA SER A 10 16.35 -19.88 -7.96
C SER A 10 16.09 -18.52 -8.61
N PHE A 11 16.94 -18.09 -9.54
CA PHE A 11 16.82 -16.81 -10.24
C PHE A 11 15.76 -16.82 -11.35
N ILE A 12 15.37 -18.00 -11.85
CA ILE A 12 14.34 -18.17 -12.88
C ILE A 12 12.93 -18.30 -12.25
N ILE A 13 12.85 -18.78 -11.01
CA ILE A 13 11.58 -19.06 -10.32
C ILE A 13 11.00 -17.83 -9.62
N PHE A 14 11.81 -16.78 -9.38
CA PHE A 14 11.29 -15.49 -8.96
C PHE A 14 10.94 -14.65 -10.18
N PRO A 15 9.65 -14.50 -10.55
CA PRO A 15 9.29 -13.45 -11.48
C PRO A 15 9.77 -12.14 -10.88
N SER A 16 10.61 -11.41 -11.60
CA SER A 16 10.77 -9.99 -11.32
C SER A 16 9.38 -9.40 -11.45
N LEU A 17 8.83 -8.92 -10.34
CA LEU A 17 7.65 -8.09 -10.36
C LEU A 17 8.09 -6.81 -11.09
N GLN A 18 7.94 -6.78 -12.42
CA GLN A 18 8.28 -5.60 -13.19
C GLN A 18 7.20 -4.58 -12.92
N PHE A 19 7.49 -3.67 -12.00
CA PHE A 19 6.69 -2.48 -11.81
C PHE A 19 6.85 -1.57 -13.02
N GLU A 20 5.75 -1.31 -13.71
CA GLU A 20 5.71 -0.42 -14.87
C GLU A 20 5.24 0.97 -14.44
N PHE A 21 6.12 1.96 -14.53
CA PHE A 21 5.72 3.35 -14.43
C PHE A 21 4.96 3.75 -15.68
N ARG A 22 3.63 3.77 -15.59
CA ARG A 22 2.76 4.32 -16.64
C ARG A 22 1.78 5.34 -16.08
N HIS A 23 1.24 6.17 -16.97
CA HIS A 23 0.10 7.00 -16.64
C HIS A 23 -1.14 6.10 -16.51
N HIS A 24 -1.89 6.28 -15.42
CA HIS A 24 -3.16 5.60 -15.17
C HIS A 24 -4.28 6.60 -15.42
N ASP A 25 -5.26 6.23 -16.23
CA ASP A 25 -6.49 7.01 -16.34
C ASP A 25 -7.40 6.82 -15.11
N ASN A 26 -8.57 7.46 -15.09
CA ASN A 26 -9.47 7.37 -13.95
C ASN A 26 -9.99 5.95 -13.69
N ASN A 27 -10.18 5.13 -14.71
CA ASN A 27 -10.69 3.76 -14.57
C ASN A 27 -9.56 2.82 -14.14
N ASP A 28 -8.38 2.98 -14.72
CA ASP A 28 -7.16 2.27 -14.34
C ASP A 28 -6.84 2.47 -12.85
N MET A 29 -6.96 3.70 -12.35
CA MET A 29 -6.73 4.01 -10.93
C MET A 29 -7.67 3.25 -9.99
N VAL A 30 -8.93 3.04 -10.40
CA VAL A 30 -9.89 2.26 -9.59
C VAL A 30 -9.46 0.81 -9.51
N GLN A 31 -9.02 0.21 -10.62
CA GLN A 31 -8.51 -1.16 -10.64
C GLN A 31 -7.28 -1.32 -9.74
N VAL A 32 -6.34 -0.36 -9.80
CA VAL A 32 -5.17 -0.36 -8.92
C VAL A 32 -5.58 -0.30 -7.45
N PHE A 33 -6.55 0.53 -7.09
CA PHE A 33 -7.05 0.60 -5.72
C PHE A 33 -7.70 -0.71 -5.28
N GLU A 34 -8.54 -1.31 -6.13
CA GLU A 34 -9.19 -2.61 -5.87
C GLU A 34 -8.17 -3.74 -5.70
N ASP A 35 -7.13 -3.77 -6.52
CA ASP A 35 -6.05 -4.76 -6.42
C ASP A 35 -5.28 -4.62 -5.10
N VAL A 36 -4.96 -3.38 -4.69
CA VAL A 36 -4.30 -3.11 -3.42
C VAL A 36 -5.19 -3.52 -2.25
N ASN A 37 -6.49 -3.18 -2.30
CA ASN A 37 -7.44 -3.52 -1.25
C ASN A 37 -7.70 -5.02 -1.15
N THR A 38 -7.70 -5.72 -2.28
CA THR A 38 -7.83 -7.18 -2.33
C THR A 38 -6.62 -7.87 -1.68
N LYS A 39 -5.40 -7.33 -1.91
CA LYS A 39 -4.17 -7.85 -1.29
C LYS A 39 -4.12 -7.58 0.22
N CYS A 40 -4.62 -6.43 0.67
CA CYS A 40 -4.45 -5.97 2.05
C CYS A 40 -5.72 -5.38 2.69
N PRO A 41 -6.84 -6.11 2.76
CA PRO A 41 -8.15 -5.57 3.15
C PRO A 41 -8.21 -5.11 4.61
N ASN A 42 -7.34 -5.66 5.47
CA ASN A 42 -7.34 -5.32 6.90
C ASN A 42 -6.74 -3.94 7.19
N ILE A 43 -5.92 -3.41 6.29
CA ILE A 43 -5.21 -2.14 6.48
C ILE A 43 -5.55 -1.09 5.42
N THR A 44 -6.40 -1.44 4.45
CA THR A 44 -6.81 -0.55 3.38
C THR A 44 -8.32 -0.42 3.34
N ARG A 45 -8.79 0.72 2.86
CA ARG A 45 -10.21 0.94 2.59
C ARG A 45 -10.37 1.91 1.43
N ILE A 46 -11.15 1.50 0.44
CA ILE A 46 -11.52 2.35 -0.69
C ILE A 46 -12.87 2.98 -0.38
N TYR A 47 -13.00 4.28 -0.64
CA TYR A 47 -14.28 4.97 -0.59
C TYR A 47 -14.30 6.18 -1.52
N THR A 48 -15.49 6.68 -1.83
CA THR A 48 -15.68 7.91 -2.58
C THR A 48 -16.10 9.04 -1.65
N LEU A 49 -15.74 10.27 -2.00
CA LEU A 49 -16.28 11.45 -1.33
C LEU A 49 -17.75 11.67 -1.71
N SER A 50 -18.47 12.47 -0.91
CA SER A 50 -19.83 12.91 -1.24
C SER A 50 -19.86 13.77 -2.49
N GLU A 51 -18.83 14.60 -2.65
CA GLU A 51 -18.68 15.50 -3.79
C GLU A 51 -18.06 14.77 -4.98
N THR A 52 -18.61 15.04 -6.16
CA THR A 52 -18.03 14.62 -7.43
C THR A 52 -17.13 15.71 -7.99
N SER A 53 -16.29 15.37 -8.96
CA SER A 53 -15.57 16.37 -9.75
C SER A 53 -16.54 17.29 -10.49
N VAL A 54 -16.01 18.42 -11.00
CA VAL A 54 -16.77 19.34 -11.87
C VAL A 54 -17.37 18.66 -13.11
N ASN A 55 -16.79 17.54 -13.54
CA ASN A 55 -17.26 16.76 -14.68
C ASN A 55 -18.18 15.59 -14.25
N GLY A 56 -18.60 15.54 -12.98
CA GLY A 56 -19.45 14.50 -12.43
C GLY A 56 -18.75 13.16 -12.16
N LEU A 57 -17.42 13.14 -12.16
CA LEU A 57 -16.66 11.91 -11.87
C LEU A 57 -16.52 11.70 -10.36
N PRO A 58 -16.71 10.47 -9.85
CA PRO A 58 -16.49 10.18 -8.44
C PRO A 58 -15.02 10.34 -8.04
N LEU A 59 -14.79 10.89 -6.85
CA LEU A 59 -13.45 11.07 -6.29
C LEU A 59 -13.12 9.89 -5.38
N TYR A 60 -12.34 8.94 -5.89
CA TYR A 60 -11.90 7.77 -5.15
C TYR A 60 -10.71 8.10 -4.24
N LEU A 61 -10.80 7.67 -2.99
CA LEU A 61 -9.71 7.66 -2.03
C LEU A 61 -9.44 6.22 -1.60
N ILE A 62 -8.16 5.92 -1.40
CA ILE A 62 -7.70 4.74 -0.67
C ILE A 62 -7.06 5.20 0.63
N GLU A 63 -7.63 4.78 1.75
CA GLU A 63 -7.08 4.96 3.08
C GLU A 63 -6.17 3.79 3.39
N PHE A 64 -4.96 4.09 3.86
CA PHE A 64 -4.12 3.12 4.55
C PHE A 64 -4.23 3.43 6.04
N SER A 65 -4.59 2.45 6.87
CA SER A 65 -4.67 2.61 8.32
C SER A 65 -4.60 1.25 9.00
N THR A 66 -4.17 1.21 10.26
CA THR A 66 -4.14 -0.05 11.03
C THR A 66 -5.56 -0.52 11.35
N ARG A 67 -6.50 0.43 11.39
CA ARG A 67 -7.94 0.27 11.62
C ARG A 67 -8.68 1.21 10.67
N PRO A 68 -8.85 0.84 9.39
CA PRO A 68 -9.48 1.71 8.41
C PRO A 68 -10.88 2.14 8.84
N GLY A 69 -11.22 3.40 8.57
CA GLY A 69 -12.47 4.02 9.01
C GLY A 69 -12.50 4.48 10.47
N GLN A 70 -11.40 4.30 11.23
CA GLN A 70 -11.24 4.85 12.57
C GLN A 70 -10.06 5.83 12.60
N HIS A 71 -10.33 7.08 13.00
CA HIS A 71 -9.27 8.07 13.20
C HIS A 71 -8.41 7.69 14.40
N GLU A 72 -7.19 7.24 14.15
CA GLU A 72 -6.23 6.98 15.22
C GLU A 72 -5.66 8.31 15.72
N ILE A 73 -5.92 8.61 16.99
CA ILE A 73 -5.37 9.82 17.62
C ILE A 73 -3.85 9.71 17.59
N SER A 74 -3.18 10.59 16.86
CA SER A 74 -1.72 10.63 16.83
C SER A 74 -1.17 11.42 18.02
N ARG A 75 0.15 11.36 18.27
CA ARG A 75 0.80 12.16 19.34
C ARG A 75 0.58 13.67 19.16
N LYS A 76 0.40 14.13 17.92
CA LYS A 76 0.12 15.53 17.62
C LYS A 76 -1.34 15.89 17.93
N ASP A 77 -2.28 15.00 17.59
CA ASP A 77 -3.72 15.18 17.88
C ASP A 77 -4.07 14.98 19.36
N ALA A 78 -3.28 14.18 20.08
CA ALA A 78 -3.38 14.06 21.54
C ALA A 78 -2.90 15.32 22.27
N ARG A 79 -2.16 16.22 21.61
CA ARG A 79 -1.84 17.51 22.22
C ARG A 79 -3.05 18.46 22.20
N SER A 80 -3.98 18.25 21.29
CA SER A 80 -5.26 18.96 21.20
C SER A 80 -6.44 18.18 21.81
N SER A 81 -6.25 16.94 22.29
CA SER A 81 -7.33 16.10 22.86
C SER A 81 -6.88 15.33 24.12
N PRO A 82 -7.72 15.20 25.17
CA PRO A 82 -7.32 14.71 26.50
C PRO A 82 -7.07 13.18 26.62
N ILE A 83 -6.93 12.46 25.51
CA ILE A 83 -6.93 10.98 25.49
C ILE A 83 -5.49 10.44 25.49
N LYS A 84 -5.18 9.57 26.46
CA LYS A 84 -3.84 9.00 26.66
C LYS A 84 -3.56 7.91 25.61
N LEU A 85 -2.48 8.10 24.86
CA LEU A 85 -2.07 7.19 23.79
C LEU A 85 -1.27 6.01 24.34
N GLU A 86 -1.85 4.82 24.21
CA GLU A 86 -1.13 3.57 24.35
C GLU A 86 -1.43 2.68 23.15
N LYS A 87 -0.39 2.00 22.67
CA LYS A 87 -0.34 0.92 21.65
C LYS A 87 0.09 1.35 20.24
N ARG A 88 1.42 1.37 20.05
CA ARG A 88 2.14 1.28 18.78
C ARG A 88 3.05 0.05 18.86
N SER A 89 2.70 -1.08 18.24
CA SER A 89 3.71 -2.15 18.00
C SER A 89 3.25 -3.22 17.02
N ALA A 90 1.99 -3.68 17.07
CA ALA A 90 1.55 -4.80 16.22
C ALA A 90 1.24 -4.38 14.77
N ALA A 91 0.69 -3.17 14.58
CA ALA A 91 0.18 -2.78 13.28
C ALA A 91 1.23 -2.21 12.31
N GLU A 92 2.33 -1.69 12.84
CA GLU A 92 3.46 -1.18 12.05
C GLU A 92 4.05 -2.30 11.17
N TYR A 93 4.07 -3.55 11.66
CA TYR A 93 4.59 -4.71 10.94
C TYR A 93 3.68 -5.19 9.81
N SER A 94 2.35 -5.15 10.00
CA SER A 94 1.38 -5.52 8.96
C SER A 94 1.32 -4.46 7.84
N TYR A 95 1.48 -3.20 8.23
CA TYR A 95 1.62 -2.07 7.32
C TYR A 95 2.89 -2.16 6.48
N LEU A 96 4.03 -2.41 7.13
CA LEU A 96 5.32 -2.61 6.48
C LEU A 96 5.30 -3.83 5.58
N SER A 97 4.67 -4.94 5.98
CA SER A 97 4.56 -6.14 5.14
C SER A 97 3.79 -5.87 3.85
N CYS A 98 2.62 -5.24 3.93
CA CYS A 98 1.84 -4.94 2.73
C CYS A 98 2.54 -3.91 1.82
N ILE A 99 3.10 -2.84 2.40
CA ILE A 99 3.85 -1.83 1.63
C ILE A 99 5.13 -2.44 1.03
N PHE A 100 5.85 -3.30 1.75
CA PHE A 100 7.03 -3.99 1.21
C PHE A 100 6.65 -4.91 0.04
N SER A 101 5.50 -5.58 0.11
CA SER A 101 4.96 -6.40 -0.98
C SER A 101 4.44 -5.58 -2.17
N LEU A 102 4.20 -4.27 -2.01
CA LEU A 102 3.68 -3.37 -3.05
C LEU A 102 4.69 -2.35 -3.59
N PHE A 103 5.78 -2.05 -2.86
CA PHE A 103 6.66 -0.91 -3.19
C PHE A 103 8.17 -1.13 -3.00
N ILE A 104 8.66 -2.00 -2.10
CA ILE A 104 10.11 -2.04 -1.81
C ILE A 104 10.90 -2.93 -2.79
N PHE A 105 10.29 -3.99 -3.33
CA PHE A 105 10.92 -4.69 -4.46
C PHE A 105 11.06 -3.79 -5.70
N ASP A 106 10.25 -2.74 -5.80
CA ASP A 106 10.25 -1.82 -6.93
C ASP A 106 11.14 -0.58 -6.71
N MET A 107 11.23 -0.05 -5.49
CA MET A 107 12.08 1.11 -5.19
C MET A 107 13.59 0.79 -5.18
N ILE A 108 13.99 -0.42 -4.81
CA ILE A 108 15.41 -0.83 -4.87
C ILE A 108 15.89 -0.90 -6.33
N ALA A 109 14.98 -1.12 -7.29
CA ALA A 109 15.28 -1.07 -8.72
C ALA A 109 15.44 0.37 -9.27
N ILE A 110 14.99 1.41 -8.56
CA ILE A 110 15.11 2.82 -8.98
C ILE A 110 16.46 3.42 -8.60
N SER A 111 17.11 2.94 -7.53
CA SER A 111 18.40 3.47 -7.06
C SER A 111 19.62 2.77 -7.65
N LEU A 112 19.44 1.69 -8.41
CA LEU A 112 20.52 0.94 -9.05
C LEU A 112 20.53 1.09 -10.59
N ARG A 113 19.91 2.14 -11.12
CA ARG A 113 20.02 2.57 -12.51
C ARG A 113 20.62 3.95 -12.63
#